data_AF-K0RUD0-F1
#
_entry.id   AF-K0RUD0-F1
#
_cell.length_a   1.000
_cell.length_b   1.000
_cell.length_c   1.000
_cell.angle_alpha   90.00
_cell.angle_beta   90.00
_cell.angle_gamma   90.00
#
_symmetry.space_group_name_H-M   'P 1'
#
loop_
_entity.id
_entity.type
_entity.pdbx_description
1 polymer ?
#
loop_
_entity_poly.entity_id
_entity_poly.type
_entity_poly.pdbx_seq_one_letter_code
_entity_poly.pdbx_strand_id
1 'polypeptide(L)'
;MKKNSDEDGSDTCRPKLQKRSLKGHSSQVTCLAHSSERASPDDTSPQHHPSLLLSGSEDGTARLWDLRTRKTSLCVVVPQNGMESNEITSVSFHPSRNDSGNSADSQRGGSSSLLPLLRDCTVFLTTTNKVYGYDLRHHSNVDISPIVKEPHFHLTESFQCTDEVNQLSFSYPGKSGSFHMAAADDAGEVHVVDRVPMKYEQTLQCEKNASILVHAEPETLGIASCVAFRPRSNGDHLATAGTDCTVKLWDVSRPRRPTSTVRIKPDAESSTQVCNPPYVHSLSWSPSGRLLAGAVGDGSIAILGVEGRRLVEMGRLTCDHGGHRSAVAAVCFPGFGLSRGHKVSSKIRKSGEAEDRLLISAGNDGVLNWWDLGANMVGGGPLDPLQYLPSQEKGGEDETKPREQLIDNDFGNEGLIPSPPRVLFQIQHGQKPNWITCSKAADGALPNSLFVADTSPNISIYTLPIL
;
A
#
# COMPACT_ATOMS: atom_id res chain seq x y z
N MET A 1 -59.49 21.98 -6.37
CA MET A 1 -59.28 22.30 -4.94
C MET A 1 -58.92 21.03 -4.19
N LYS A 2 -57.62 20.80 -3.95
CA LYS A 2 -57.06 20.16 -2.75
C LYS A 2 -55.53 20.26 -2.85
N LYS A 3 -54.98 21.15 -2.03
CA LYS A 3 -53.55 21.31 -1.72
C LYS A 3 -53.12 20.10 -0.88
N ASN A 4 -51.99 19.49 -1.21
CA ASN A 4 -51.11 18.78 -0.27
C ASN A 4 -49.71 19.37 -0.54
N SER A 5 -49.28 20.40 0.17
CA SER A 5 -48.57 20.35 1.47
C SER A 5 -47.19 19.75 1.30
N ASP A 6 -46.24 20.66 1.06
CA ASP A 6 -44.80 20.46 1.20
C ASP A 6 -44.48 19.90 2.59
N GLU A 7 -43.85 18.73 2.62
CA GLU A 7 -43.07 18.28 3.77
C GLU A 7 -41.60 18.46 3.42
N ASP A 8 -41.07 19.64 3.79
CA ASP A 8 -39.66 19.86 4.06
C ASP A 8 -39.26 18.96 5.24
N GLY A 9 -38.73 17.78 4.93
CA GLY A 9 -38.17 16.83 5.88
C GLY A 9 -36.65 16.81 5.79
N SER A 10 -36.01 17.55 6.69
CA SER A 10 -34.58 17.56 7.04
C SER A 10 -33.76 16.31 6.65
N ASP A 11 -32.95 16.43 5.58
CA ASP A 11 -31.92 15.45 5.20
C ASP A 11 -30.67 15.64 6.08
N THR A 12 -30.76 15.25 7.35
CA THR A 12 -29.62 15.32 8.29
C THR A 12 -28.67 14.14 8.11
N CYS A 13 -27.54 14.43 7.46
CA CYS A 13 -26.19 13.88 7.61
C CYS A 13 -26.04 12.37 7.89
N ARG A 14 -26.14 11.55 6.83
CA ARG A 14 -25.45 10.25 6.78
C ARG A 14 -24.05 10.44 6.18
N PRO A 15 -22.97 9.92 6.79
CA PRO A 15 -21.68 9.86 6.12
C PRO A 15 -21.75 8.87 4.95
N LYS A 16 -22.05 9.35 3.75
CA LYS A 16 -22.03 8.52 2.54
C LYS A 16 -20.58 8.34 2.13
N LEU A 17 -20.19 7.10 1.83
CA LEU A 17 -18.91 6.77 1.18
C LEU A 17 -18.70 7.73 0.01
N GLN A 18 -17.65 8.55 0.07
CA GLN A 18 -17.43 9.58 -0.93
C GLN A 18 -16.51 9.03 -2.03
N LYS A 19 -17.07 8.80 -3.23
CA LYS A 19 -16.30 8.49 -4.43
C LYS A 19 -15.87 9.77 -5.13
N ARG A 20 -14.57 9.93 -5.36
CA ARG A 20 -13.98 11.00 -6.18
C ARG A 20 -13.03 10.38 -7.21
N SER A 21 -12.53 11.19 -8.15
CA SER A 21 -11.51 10.75 -9.10
C SER A 21 -10.44 11.81 -9.31
N LEU A 22 -9.21 11.36 -9.54
CA LEU A 22 -8.12 12.16 -10.11
C LEU A 22 -8.03 11.85 -11.59
N LYS A 23 -7.98 12.88 -12.42
CA LYS A 23 -7.94 12.77 -13.88
C LYS A 23 -6.72 13.50 -14.40
N GLY A 24 -5.97 12.88 -15.30
CA GLY A 24 -4.80 13.52 -15.89
C GLY A 24 -4.02 12.63 -16.85
N HIS A 25 -3.86 11.34 -16.54
CA HIS A 25 -3.22 10.38 -17.44
C HIS A 25 -4.02 10.22 -18.74
N SER A 26 -3.34 9.78 -19.80
CA SER A 26 -3.97 9.48 -21.10
C SER A 26 -4.08 7.99 -21.40
N SER A 27 -3.43 7.13 -20.62
CA SER A 27 -3.60 5.67 -20.63
C SER A 27 -3.84 5.16 -19.22
N GLN A 28 -4.05 3.85 -19.06
CA GLN A 28 -4.35 3.25 -17.76
C GLN A 28 -3.27 3.53 -16.72
N VAL A 29 -3.71 3.61 -15.46
CA VAL A 29 -2.80 3.79 -14.31
C VAL A 29 -2.37 2.40 -13.86
N THR A 30 -1.06 2.17 -13.84
CA THR A 30 -0.44 0.85 -13.63
C THR A 30 -0.05 0.64 -12.18
N CYS A 31 0.41 1.70 -11.51
CA CYS A 31 0.92 1.64 -10.15
C CYS A 31 0.63 2.94 -9.36
N LEU A 32 0.56 2.82 -8.04
CA LEU A 32 0.36 3.94 -7.12
C LEU A 32 1.30 3.82 -5.92
N ALA A 33 1.77 4.96 -5.41
CA ALA A 33 2.43 5.04 -4.12
C ALA A 33 1.85 6.22 -3.33
N HIS A 34 1.50 6.00 -2.06
CA HIS A 34 1.14 7.09 -1.17
C HIS A 34 2.36 7.53 -0.36
N SER A 35 2.55 8.84 -0.21
CA SER A 35 3.72 9.42 0.49
C SER A 35 3.89 8.97 1.94
N SER A 36 2.79 8.58 2.61
CA SER A 36 2.81 8.10 3.99
C SER A 36 2.93 6.57 4.12
N GLU A 37 2.91 5.82 3.02
CA GLU A 37 2.81 4.34 3.00
C GLU A 37 3.92 3.66 3.81
N ARG A 38 5.16 4.17 3.72
CA ARG A 38 6.34 3.59 4.38
C ARG A 38 6.76 4.29 5.68
N ALA A 39 5.95 5.21 6.18
CA ALA A 39 6.24 5.84 7.47
C ALA A 39 6.11 4.83 8.63
N SER A 40 7.10 4.82 9.53
CA SER A 40 7.08 3.96 10.71
C SER A 40 5.80 4.21 11.52
N PRO A 41 5.09 3.18 12.00
CA PRO A 41 3.85 3.36 12.76
C PRO A 41 4.03 4.16 14.07
N ASP A 42 5.23 4.08 14.65
CA ASP A 42 5.61 4.74 15.89
C ASP A 42 6.10 6.19 15.65
N ASP A 43 6.34 6.56 14.39
CA ASP A 43 6.77 7.89 14.00
C ASP A 43 5.54 8.79 13.79
N THR A 44 5.47 9.83 14.62
CA THR A 44 4.40 10.85 14.54
C THR A 44 4.81 12.02 13.65
N SER A 45 6.05 12.06 13.18
CA SER A 45 6.52 13.06 12.23
C SER A 45 6.28 12.59 10.79
N PRO A 46 5.59 13.37 9.95
CA PRO A 46 5.41 13.02 8.55
C PRO A 46 6.78 13.01 7.83
N GLN A 47 7.16 11.86 7.28
CA GLN A 47 8.40 11.69 6.50
C GLN A 47 8.36 12.51 5.20
N HIS A 48 7.18 12.57 4.59
CA HIS A 48 6.80 13.42 3.46
C HIS A 48 5.51 14.15 3.81
N HIS A 49 5.20 15.24 3.09
CA HIS A 49 3.88 15.86 3.28
C HIS A 49 2.78 14.84 2.95
N PRO A 50 1.86 14.52 3.87
CA PRO A 50 0.93 13.40 3.76
C PRO A 50 -0.17 13.59 2.71
N SER A 51 -0.05 14.62 1.87
CA SER A 51 -1.02 15.00 0.84
C SER A 51 -0.48 14.72 -0.55
N LEU A 52 0.54 13.87 -0.67
CA LEU A 52 1.12 13.50 -1.96
C LEU A 52 0.77 12.05 -2.32
N LEU A 53 0.29 11.88 -3.54
CA LEU A 53 0.13 10.60 -4.21
C LEU A 53 1.00 10.61 -5.47
N LEU A 54 1.68 9.51 -5.75
CA LEU A 54 2.43 9.29 -6.98
C LEU A 54 1.74 8.18 -7.78
N SER A 55 1.60 8.37 -9.09
CA SER A 55 1.08 7.35 -10.00
C SER A 55 1.99 7.16 -11.18
N GLY A 56 2.08 5.93 -11.69
CA GLY A 56 2.66 5.59 -13.00
C GLY A 56 1.59 5.16 -13.99
N SER A 57 1.87 5.27 -15.28
CA SER A 57 0.94 4.90 -16.35
C SER A 57 1.66 4.37 -17.58
N GLU A 58 0.93 3.61 -18.38
CA GLU A 58 1.27 3.25 -19.76
C GLU A 58 1.48 4.45 -20.69
N ASP A 59 1.00 5.65 -20.31
CA ASP A 59 1.24 6.86 -21.11
C ASP A 59 2.71 7.35 -21.08
N GLY A 60 3.59 6.62 -20.38
CA GLY A 60 5.00 6.93 -20.25
C GLY A 60 5.31 8.04 -19.27
N THR A 61 4.34 8.40 -18.41
CA THR A 61 4.51 9.43 -17.40
C THR A 61 4.22 8.92 -16.00
N ALA A 62 4.95 9.46 -15.03
CA ALA A 62 4.56 9.42 -13.64
C ALA A 62 4.01 10.78 -13.21
N ARG A 63 2.97 10.81 -12.38
CA ARG A 63 2.33 12.05 -11.92
C ARG A 63 2.34 12.15 -10.42
N LEU A 64 2.76 13.30 -9.93
CA LEU A 64 2.64 13.67 -8.53
C LEU A 64 1.38 14.50 -8.34
N TRP A 65 0.51 14.06 -7.45
CA TRP A 65 -0.76 14.69 -7.15
C TRP A 65 -0.71 15.36 -5.78
N ASP A 66 -1.18 16.60 -5.71
CA ASP A 66 -1.54 17.22 -4.44
C ASP A 66 -2.98 16.86 -4.08
N LEU A 67 -3.16 16.06 -3.03
CA LEU A 67 -4.43 15.56 -2.56
C LEU A 67 -5.32 16.63 -1.90
N ARG A 68 -4.76 17.77 -1.46
CA ARG A 68 -5.57 18.91 -0.96
C ARG A 68 -6.32 19.56 -2.12
N THR A 69 -5.62 19.85 -3.20
CA THR A 69 -6.18 20.50 -4.38
C THR A 69 -6.79 19.50 -5.36
N ARG A 70 -6.40 18.22 -5.27
CA ARG A 70 -6.75 17.12 -6.18
C ARG A 70 -6.32 17.39 -7.62
N LYS A 71 -5.20 18.09 -7.78
CA LYS A 71 -4.61 18.43 -9.08
C LYS A 71 -3.28 17.73 -9.25
N THR A 72 -2.91 17.48 -10.50
CA THR A 72 -1.54 17.10 -10.85
C THR A 72 -0.63 18.29 -10.56
N SER A 73 0.36 18.08 -9.70
CA SER A 73 1.37 19.06 -9.33
C SER A 73 2.59 18.98 -10.22
N LEU A 74 3.03 17.76 -10.56
CA LEU A 74 4.16 17.49 -11.44
C LEU A 74 3.87 16.30 -12.36
N CYS A 75 4.44 16.36 -13.55
CA CYS A 75 4.49 15.28 -14.53
C CYS A 75 5.94 14.93 -14.78
N VAL A 76 6.33 13.69 -14.50
CA VAL A 76 7.66 13.15 -14.76
C VAL A 76 7.58 12.30 -16.01
N VAL A 77 8.39 12.63 -17.01
CA VAL A 77 8.52 11.91 -18.27
C VAL A 77 9.83 11.16 -18.23
N VAL A 78 9.79 9.84 -18.35
CA VAL A 78 11.02 9.03 -18.39
C VAL A 78 11.76 9.21 -19.72
N PRO A 79 13.10 9.10 -19.74
CA PRO A 79 13.86 9.18 -20.98
C PRO A 79 13.43 8.12 -22.00
N GLN A 80 13.08 8.55 -23.21
CA GLN A 80 12.79 7.63 -24.32
C GLN A 80 14.09 7.00 -24.84
N ASN A 81 14.11 5.68 -24.93
CA ASN A 81 15.25 4.93 -25.45
C ASN A 81 14.81 4.06 -26.63
N GLY A 82 14.76 4.66 -27.82
CA GLY A 82 14.43 3.92 -29.05
C GLY A 82 12.97 3.48 -29.13
N MET A 83 12.73 2.21 -29.50
CA MET A 83 11.40 1.62 -29.68
C MET A 83 10.88 0.86 -28.44
N GLU A 84 11.61 0.89 -27.32
CA GLU A 84 11.20 0.22 -26.08
C GLU A 84 9.93 0.87 -25.50
N SER A 85 9.13 0.06 -24.80
CA SER A 85 8.01 0.57 -24.00
C SER A 85 8.53 1.56 -22.97
N ASN A 86 7.79 2.66 -22.78
CA ASN A 86 8.07 3.62 -21.71
C ASN A 86 7.04 3.51 -20.57
N GLU A 87 6.23 2.46 -20.56
CA GLU A 87 5.26 2.21 -19.49
C GLU A 87 5.93 2.26 -18.13
N ILE A 88 5.35 3.02 -17.21
CA ILE A 88 5.82 3.05 -15.83
C ILE A 88 5.26 1.84 -15.11
N THR A 89 6.11 0.88 -14.75
CA THR A 89 5.65 -0.38 -14.13
C THR A 89 5.52 -0.28 -12.61
N SER A 90 6.39 0.51 -11.96
CA SER A 90 6.34 0.74 -10.52
C SER A 90 6.82 2.14 -10.16
N VAL A 91 6.25 2.68 -9.08
CA VAL A 91 6.65 3.97 -8.50
C VAL A 91 6.82 3.86 -6.99
N SER A 92 7.71 4.67 -6.40
CA SER A 92 7.89 4.70 -4.95
C SER A 92 8.44 6.04 -4.46
N PHE A 93 8.09 6.41 -3.23
CA PHE A 93 8.73 7.51 -2.50
C PHE A 93 9.92 6.99 -1.71
N HIS A 94 11.02 7.74 -1.70
CA HIS A 94 12.15 7.46 -0.82
C HIS A 94 11.74 7.66 0.66
N PRO A 95 11.89 6.71 1.60
CA PRO A 95 11.29 6.82 2.95
C PRO A 95 12.01 7.75 3.95
N SER A 96 13.01 8.51 3.51
CA SER A 96 13.82 9.37 4.38
C SER A 96 13.04 10.47 5.08
N ARG A 97 13.51 10.83 6.29
CA ARG A 97 12.95 11.88 7.15
C ARG A 97 13.38 13.29 6.75
N ASN A 98 12.53 14.25 7.09
CA ASN A 98 12.85 15.67 7.12
C ASN A 98 13.76 15.98 8.33
N ASP A 99 15.05 16.27 8.10
CA ASP A 99 16.00 16.71 9.15
C ASP A 99 15.94 18.22 9.42
N SER A 100 15.09 18.99 8.72
CA SER A 100 14.97 20.42 8.95
C SER A 100 14.04 20.74 10.14
N GLY A 101 14.64 20.82 11.33
CA GLY A 101 14.00 21.24 12.57
C GLY A 101 13.56 22.71 12.57
N ASN A 102 12.49 23.05 11.86
CA ASN A 102 11.69 24.25 12.11
C ASN A 102 10.20 23.94 11.98
N SER A 103 9.64 23.42 13.07
CA SER A 103 8.23 23.03 13.25
C SER A 103 7.24 24.21 13.36
N ALA A 104 7.63 25.43 12.98
CA ALA A 104 6.80 26.62 13.17
C ALA A 104 5.93 27.02 11.96
N ASP A 105 6.24 26.56 10.74
CA ASP A 105 5.52 26.99 9.52
C ASP A 105 4.58 25.92 8.92
N SER A 106 4.60 24.70 9.44
CA SER A 106 3.80 23.57 8.91
C SER A 106 2.30 23.63 9.26
N GLN A 107 1.85 24.65 9.99
CA GLN A 107 0.47 24.80 10.47
C GLN A 107 -0.23 26.10 10.00
N ARG A 108 0.42 26.96 9.19
CA ARG A 108 -0.25 28.14 8.60
C ARG A 108 -0.68 27.87 7.15
N GLY A 109 -1.69 27.02 7.02
CA GLY A 109 -2.32 26.68 5.74
C GLY A 109 -3.17 27.82 5.16
N GLY A 110 -2.54 28.72 4.41
CA GLY A 110 -3.22 29.69 3.54
C GLY A 110 -2.56 29.90 2.16
N SER A 111 -1.37 29.36 1.92
CA SER A 111 -0.68 29.49 0.63
C SER A 111 -0.99 28.32 -0.30
N SER A 112 -1.31 28.62 -1.55
CA SER A 112 -1.52 27.66 -2.65
C SER A 112 -0.21 27.24 -3.35
N SER A 113 0.96 27.58 -2.79
CA SER A 113 2.25 27.29 -3.40
C SER A 113 2.70 25.85 -3.14
N LEU A 114 3.17 25.16 -4.19
CA LEU A 114 3.67 23.77 -4.15
C LEU A 114 5.07 23.65 -3.52
N LEU A 115 5.81 24.75 -3.47
CA LEU A 115 7.21 24.79 -3.01
C LEU A 115 7.45 24.21 -1.61
N PRO A 116 6.57 24.36 -0.60
CA PRO A 116 6.74 23.72 0.70
C PRO A 116 6.54 22.20 0.68
N LEU A 117 5.73 21.67 -0.25
CA LEU A 117 5.40 20.24 -0.35
C LEU A 117 6.54 19.41 -0.95
N LEU A 118 7.31 20.03 -1.86
CA LEU A 118 8.33 19.36 -2.67
C LEU A 118 9.74 19.45 -2.07
N ARG A 119 9.90 20.20 -0.97
CA ARG A 119 11.19 20.54 -0.35
C ARG A 119 11.99 19.36 0.18
N ASP A 120 11.43 18.15 0.21
CA ASP A 120 12.12 16.94 0.71
C ASP A 120 11.73 15.64 -0.03
N CYS A 121 11.19 15.76 -1.24
CA CYS A 121 10.63 14.61 -1.94
C CYS A 121 11.60 14.04 -2.99
N THR A 122 12.02 12.79 -2.82
CA THR A 122 12.69 12.00 -3.86
C THR A 122 11.80 10.82 -4.23
N VAL A 123 11.60 10.63 -5.52
CA VAL A 123 10.77 9.56 -6.06
C VAL A 123 11.57 8.68 -7.01
N PHE A 124 11.21 7.40 -7.06
CA PHE A 124 11.81 6.41 -7.94
C PHE A 124 10.74 5.77 -8.80
N LEU A 125 11.08 5.51 -10.05
CA LEU A 125 10.20 4.96 -11.08
C LEU A 125 10.95 3.86 -11.83
N THR A 126 10.21 2.87 -12.31
CA THR A 126 10.72 1.88 -13.26
C THR A 126 9.97 1.92 -14.58
N THR A 127 10.69 1.60 -15.64
CA THR A 127 10.17 1.32 -16.99
C THR A 127 11.00 0.19 -17.56
N THR A 128 10.35 -0.85 -18.08
CA THR A 128 11.02 -2.09 -18.49
C THR A 128 11.99 -2.57 -17.40
N ASN A 129 13.28 -2.68 -17.68
CA ASN A 129 14.32 -3.09 -16.73
C ASN A 129 15.11 -1.92 -16.12
N LYS A 130 14.65 -0.67 -16.31
CA LYS A 130 15.38 0.55 -15.92
C LYS A 130 14.83 1.14 -14.64
N VAL A 131 15.72 1.71 -13.83
CA VAL A 131 15.38 2.33 -12.54
C VAL A 131 15.88 3.77 -12.52
N TYR A 132 14.95 4.72 -12.44
CA TYR A 132 15.21 6.15 -12.44
C TYR A 132 14.81 6.78 -11.11
N GLY A 133 15.60 7.76 -10.65
CA GLY A 133 15.27 8.54 -9.46
C GLY A 133 15.25 10.04 -9.74
N TYR A 134 14.32 10.74 -9.11
CA TYR A 134 14.09 12.17 -9.30
C TYR A 134 14.07 12.85 -7.92
N ASP A 135 15.08 13.67 -7.68
CA ASP A 135 15.12 14.55 -6.52
C ASP A 135 14.33 15.83 -6.83
N LEU A 136 13.10 15.92 -6.33
CA LEU A 136 12.18 17.00 -6.67
C LEU A 136 12.56 18.34 -6.02
N ARG A 137 13.55 18.35 -5.10
CA ARG A 137 14.11 19.59 -4.52
C ARG A 137 14.91 20.39 -5.54
N HIS A 138 15.61 19.67 -6.42
CA HIS A 138 16.48 20.26 -7.43
C HIS A 138 15.68 20.76 -8.65
N HIS A 139 14.40 20.40 -8.74
CA HIS A 139 13.44 21.06 -9.62
C HIS A 139 12.86 22.32 -8.98
N SER A 140 13.72 23.22 -8.52
CA SER A 140 13.38 24.47 -7.81
C SER A 140 12.55 25.48 -8.63
N ASN A 141 12.30 25.20 -9.92
CA ASN A 141 11.51 26.03 -10.84
C ASN A 141 10.16 25.40 -11.22
N VAL A 142 9.49 24.73 -10.27
CA VAL A 142 8.13 24.17 -10.47
C VAL A 142 7.14 25.22 -10.99
N ASP A 143 7.33 26.49 -10.60
CA ASP A 143 6.52 27.61 -11.06
C ASP A 143 6.73 27.95 -12.57
N ILE A 144 7.78 27.42 -13.20
CA ILE A 144 8.12 27.66 -14.62
C ILE A 144 7.75 26.45 -15.49
N SER A 145 7.98 25.22 -15.02
CA SER A 145 7.60 24.00 -15.74
C SER A 145 7.12 22.91 -14.78
N PRO A 146 5.87 22.44 -14.90
CA PRO A 146 5.38 21.29 -14.15
C PRO A 146 5.88 19.95 -14.72
N ILE A 147 6.74 19.98 -15.73
CA ILE A 147 7.24 18.80 -16.43
C ILE A 147 8.72 18.59 -16.10
N VAL A 148 9.02 17.39 -15.60
CA VAL A 148 10.36 16.87 -15.29
C VAL A 148 10.73 15.82 -16.33
N LYS A 149 11.92 15.91 -16.91
CA LYS A 149 12.38 14.97 -17.95
C LYS A 149 13.71 14.30 -17.62
N GLU A 150 14.61 15.04 -16.99
CA GLU A 150 15.95 14.55 -16.69
C GLU A 150 15.97 13.85 -15.32
N PRO A 151 16.34 12.56 -15.24
CA PRO A 151 16.52 11.88 -13.97
C PRO A 151 17.77 12.39 -13.26
N HIS A 152 17.70 12.45 -11.93
CA HIS A 152 18.85 12.77 -11.07
C HIS A 152 19.67 11.53 -10.73
N PHE A 153 19.02 10.37 -10.68
CA PHE A 153 19.65 9.08 -10.43
C PHE A 153 19.33 8.12 -11.56
N HIS A 154 20.35 7.47 -12.10
CA HIS A 154 20.23 6.39 -13.07
C HIS A 154 20.75 5.10 -12.42
N LEU A 155 19.85 4.33 -11.81
CA LEU A 155 20.23 3.17 -10.98
C LEU A 155 20.21 1.85 -11.75
N THR A 156 19.93 1.85 -13.06
CA THR A 156 19.89 0.64 -13.89
C THR A 156 21.17 -0.21 -13.77
N GLU A 157 22.35 0.40 -13.77
CA GLU A 157 23.62 -0.34 -13.64
C GLU A 157 23.83 -0.90 -12.22
N SER A 158 23.25 -0.27 -11.20
CA SER A 158 23.32 -0.75 -9.82
C SER A 158 22.36 -1.91 -9.60
N PHE A 159 21.15 -1.83 -10.16
CA PHE A 159 20.14 -2.89 -10.06
C PHE A 159 20.47 -4.09 -10.94
N GLN A 160 20.84 -3.87 -12.20
CA GLN A 160 21.11 -4.93 -13.18
C GLN A 160 19.92 -5.88 -13.41
N CYS A 161 18.69 -5.36 -13.34
CA CYS A 161 17.48 -6.12 -13.67
C CYS A 161 17.61 -6.67 -15.09
N THR A 162 17.33 -7.97 -15.23
CA THR A 162 17.55 -8.67 -16.51
C THR A 162 16.31 -8.69 -17.37
N ASP A 163 15.14 -8.45 -16.77
CA ASP A 163 13.85 -8.36 -17.44
C ASP A 163 13.00 -7.22 -16.86
N GLU A 164 11.73 -7.12 -17.28
CA GLU A 164 10.78 -6.11 -16.84
C GLU A 164 10.58 -6.11 -15.32
N VAL A 165 10.74 -4.95 -14.69
CA VAL A 165 10.55 -4.76 -13.24
C VAL A 165 9.07 -4.66 -12.94
N ASN A 166 8.56 -5.59 -12.14
CA ASN A 166 7.17 -5.64 -11.70
C ASN A 166 6.86 -4.72 -10.53
N GLN A 167 7.76 -4.64 -9.54
CA GLN A 167 7.51 -3.87 -8.33
C GLN A 167 8.80 -3.40 -7.64
N LEU A 168 8.77 -2.15 -7.18
CA LEU A 168 9.72 -1.59 -6.23
C LEU A 168 9.21 -1.69 -4.79
N SER A 169 10.10 -2.01 -3.86
CA SER A 169 9.84 -1.84 -2.42
C SER A 169 11.06 -1.28 -1.72
N PHE A 170 10.86 -0.22 -0.95
CA PHE A 170 11.85 0.27 0.01
C PHE A 170 11.79 -0.49 1.33
N SER A 171 12.94 -0.60 2.00
CA SER A 171 13.04 -1.08 3.36
C SER A 171 12.55 -0.04 4.37
N TYR A 172 12.33 -0.49 5.60
CA TYR A 172 12.22 0.37 6.76
C TYR A 172 13.62 0.81 7.21
N PRO A 173 13.75 1.93 7.97
CA PRO A 173 15.06 2.42 8.36
C PRO A 173 15.80 1.35 9.16
N GLY A 174 16.98 0.97 8.66
CA GLY A 174 17.86 0.02 9.37
C GLY A 174 18.57 0.66 10.56
N LYS A 175 19.39 -0.12 11.26
CA LYS A 175 20.17 0.37 12.42
C LYS A 175 21.09 1.56 12.06
N SER A 176 21.57 1.60 10.82
CA SER A 176 22.40 2.67 10.25
C SER A 176 21.61 3.89 9.77
N GLY A 177 20.26 3.83 9.76
CA GLY A 177 19.41 4.84 9.13
C GLY A 177 19.39 4.80 7.60
N SER A 178 20.13 3.87 6.97
CA SER A 178 20.09 3.67 5.51
C SER A 178 18.88 2.85 5.08
N PHE A 179 18.50 3.02 3.82
CA PHE A 179 17.41 2.28 3.18
C PHE A 179 17.95 1.36 2.09
N HIS A 180 17.36 0.17 2.02
CA HIS A 180 17.49 -0.73 0.88
C HIS A 180 16.32 -0.49 -0.07
N MET A 181 16.51 -0.73 -1.36
CA MET A 181 15.43 -0.82 -2.33
C MET A 181 15.54 -2.12 -3.10
N ALA A 182 14.43 -2.83 -3.19
CA ALA A 182 14.31 -4.08 -3.93
C ALA A 182 13.47 -3.84 -5.19
N ALA A 183 13.87 -4.46 -6.30
CA ALA A 183 13.13 -4.53 -7.55
C ALA A 183 12.91 -6.01 -7.91
N ALA A 184 11.66 -6.43 -8.02
CA ALA A 184 11.31 -7.77 -8.51
C ALA A 184 11.05 -7.74 -10.01
N ASP A 185 11.53 -8.73 -10.75
CA ASP A 185 11.44 -8.76 -12.21
C ASP A 185 10.89 -10.07 -12.79
N ASP A 186 10.65 -10.05 -14.10
CA ASP A 186 10.11 -11.17 -14.87
C ASP A 186 11.09 -12.33 -15.07
N ALA A 187 12.38 -12.12 -14.82
CA ALA A 187 13.36 -13.20 -14.81
C ALA A 187 13.26 -14.10 -13.57
N GLY A 188 12.38 -13.77 -12.62
CA GLY A 188 12.27 -14.49 -11.36
C GLY A 188 13.30 -14.04 -10.34
N GLU A 189 13.92 -12.88 -10.54
CA GLU A 189 14.94 -12.32 -9.67
C GLU A 189 14.41 -11.14 -8.86
N VAL A 190 15.01 -10.92 -7.69
CA VAL A 190 14.78 -9.71 -6.89
C VAL A 190 16.12 -9.07 -6.58
N HIS A 191 16.34 -7.89 -7.15
CA HIS A 191 17.57 -7.12 -7.07
C HIS A 191 17.48 -6.13 -5.90
N VAL A 192 18.37 -6.27 -4.91
CA VAL A 192 18.38 -5.42 -3.71
C VAL A 192 19.61 -4.53 -3.70
N VAL A 193 19.38 -3.22 -3.77
CA VAL A 193 20.42 -2.19 -3.67
C VAL A 193 20.42 -1.57 -2.27
N ASP A 194 21.61 -1.48 -1.69
CA ASP A 194 21.84 -0.88 -0.36
C ASP A 194 22.13 0.62 -0.48
N ARG A 195 21.78 1.38 0.57
CA ARG A 195 22.11 2.82 0.71
C ARG A 195 21.66 3.63 -0.50
N VAL A 196 20.40 3.44 -0.89
CA VAL A 196 19.79 4.21 -1.98
C VAL A 196 19.86 5.69 -1.65
N PRO A 197 20.31 6.55 -2.58
CA PRO A 197 20.54 7.95 -2.29
C PRO A 197 19.22 8.68 -2.05
N MET A 198 19.18 9.45 -0.96
CA MET A 198 18.07 10.37 -0.70
C MET A 198 18.22 11.65 -1.51
N LYS A 199 19.42 12.25 -1.51
CA LYS A 199 19.69 13.59 -2.07
C LYS A 199 20.61 13.48 -3.25
N TYR A 200 20.34 14.29 -4.27
CA TYR A 200 21.26 14.46 -5.38
C TYR A 200 22.46 15.26 -4.88
N GLU A 201 23.48 14.56 -4.41
CA GLU A 201 24.82 15.10 -4.20
C GLU A 201 25.72 14.44 -5.24
N GLN A 202 26.51 15.23 -5.96
CA GLN A 202 27.29 14.81 -7.14
C GLN A 202 28.29 13.65 -6.88
N THR A 203 28.42 13.15 -5.65
CA THR A 203 29.47 12.22 -5.21
C THR A 203 28.97 10.84 -4.78
N LEU A 204 27.65 10.60 -4.68
CA LEU A 204 27.11 9.31 -4.21
C LEU A 204 26.60 8.45 -5.37
N GLN A 205 27.51 7.71 -6.02
CA GLN A 205 27.14 6.53 -6.79
C GLN A 205 26.95 5.36 -5.83
N CYS A 206 25.96 4.49 -6.09
CA CYS A 206 25.88 3.24 -5.36
C CYS A 206 27.08 2.37 -5.78
N GLU A 207 28.14 2.35 -4.97
CA GLU A 207 29.43 1.71 -5.30
C GLU A 207 29.35 0.17 -5.34
N LYS A 208 28.21 -0.44 -5.00
CA LYS A 208 28.04 -1.89 -4.97
C LYS A 208 26.86 -2.33 -5.84
N ASN A 209 27.09 -3.37 -6.63
CA ASN A 209 26.05 -4.07 -7.37
C ASN A 209 24.99 -4.63 -6.42
N ALA A 210 23.77 -4.75 -6.92
CA ALA A 210 22.66 -5.34 -6.19
C ALA A 210 22.98 -6.76 -5.68
N SER A 211 22.44 -7.08 -4.51
CA SER A 211 22.30 -8.47 -4.08
C SER A 211 21.10 -9.09 -4.80
N ILE A 212 21.33 -10.21 -5.50
CA ILE A 212 20.28 -10.91 -6.26
C ILE A 212 19.67 -12.00 -5.37
N LEU A 213 18.35 -11.99 -5.22
CA LEU A 213 17.57 -13.04 -4.57
C LEU A 213 16.81 -13.80 -5.65
N VAL A 214 17.16 -15.08 -5.85
CA VAL A 214 16.51 -15.92 -6.86
C VAL A 214 15.16 -16.40 -6.33
N HIS A 215 14.07 -15.75 -6.76
CA HIS A 215 12.72 -16.16 -6.40
C HIS A 215 12.32 -17.42 -7.15
N ALA A 216 12.48 -17.44 -8.47
CA ALA A 216 12.22 -18.61 -9.29
C ALA A 216 13.51 -19.01 -10.01
N GLU A 217 13.76 -20.32 -10.11
CA GLU A 217 14.94 -20.80 -10.83
C GLU A 217 14.75 -20.52 -12.33
N PRO A 218 15.81 -20.12 -13.06
CA PRO A 218 15.70 -19.76 -14.48
C PRO A 218 15.04 -20.83 -15.36
N GLU A 219 15.21 -22.12 -15.03
CA GLU A 219 14.62 -23.23 -15.79
C GLU A 219 13.10 -23.35 -15.62
N THR A 220 12.55 -22.73 -14.57
CA THR A 220 11.11 -22.79 -14.27
C THR A 220 10.30 -21.72 -14.98
N LEU A 221 10.97 -20.71 -15.56
CA LEU A 221 10.33 -19.53 -16.17
C LEU A 221 9.30 -18.86 -15.23
N GLY A 222 9.51 -18.97 -13.93
CA GLY A 222 8.70 -18.29 -12.92
C GLY A 222 9.12 -16.83 -12.82
N ILE A 223 8.17 -15.93 -12.61
CA ILE A 223 8.42 -14.50 -12.45
C ILE A 223 8.37 -14.13 -10.97
N ALA A 224 9.10 -13.10 -10.57
CA ALA A 224 8.93 -12.44 -9.28
C ALA A 224 7.93 -11.29 -9.46
N SER A 225 6.66 -11.58 -9.21
CA SER A 225 5.57 -10.63 -9.46
C SER A 225 5.51 -9.48 -8.46
N CYS A 226 5.95 -9.72 -7.22
CA CYS A 226 5.83 -8.74 -6.16
C CYS A 226 6.88 -8.91 -5.06
N VAL A 227 7.19 -7.79 -4.41
CA VAL A 227 8.19 -7.70 -3.35
C VAL A 227 7.75 -6.70 -2.28
N ALA A 228 7.94 -7.05 -1.01
CA ALA A 228 7.56 -6.19 0.10
C ALA A 228 8.48 -6.36 1.32
N PHE A 229 9.15 -5.28 1.71
CA PHE A 229 9.88 -5.24 2.99
C PHE A 229 8.92 -5.29 4.18
N ARG A 230 9.33 -6.03 5.21
CA ARG A 230 8.55 -6.25 6.43
C ARG A 230 8.66 -5.03 7.38
N PRO A 231 7.53 -4.40 7.79
CA PRO A 231 7.53 -3.35 8.81
C PRO A 231 7.99 -3.86 10.16
N ARG A 232 8.51 -2.95 11.00
CA ARG A 232 9.00 -3.25 12.36
C ARG A 232 10.04 -4.39 12.41
N SER A 233 10.74 -4.54 11.30
CA SER A 233 11.90 -5.39 11.13
C SER A 233 13.02 -4.46 10.70
N ASN A 234 14.28 -4.68 11.12
CA ASN A 234 15.40 -3.71 11.02
C ASN A 234 15.83 -3.34 9.58
N GLY A 235 14.93 -3.37 8.58
CA GLY A 235 15.21 -3.17 7.17
C GLY A 235 15.63 -4.45 6.45
N ASP A 236 15.98 -5.51 7.19
CA ASP A 236 16.66 -6.66 6.62
C ASP A 236 15.73 -7.79 6.13
N HIS A 237 14.43 -7.72 6.42
CA HIS A 237 13.48 -8.77 6.08
C HIS A 237 12.56 -8.38 4.94
N LEU A 238 12.49 -9.27 3.94
CA LEU A 238 11.79 -9.06 2.68
C LEU A 238 10.94 -10.28 2.35
N ALA A 239 9.71 -10.07 1.88
CA ALA A 239 8.91 -11.11 1.25
C ALA A 239 8.87 -10.91 -0.26
N THR A 240 8.81 -12.02 -0.99
CA THR A 240 8.65 -12.07 -2.45
C THR A 240 7.61 -13.11 -2.79
N ALA A 241 6.82 -12.89 -3.83
CA ALA A 241 5.96 -13.92 -4.40
C ALA A 241 5.95 -13.85 -5.92
N GLY A 242 5.42 -14.90 -6.55
CA GLY A 242 5.55 -15.08 -7.99
C GLY A 242 4.50 -15.98 -8.61
N THR A 243 4.73 -16.29 -9.89
CA THR A 243 3.86 -17.20 -10.68
C THR A 243 3.97 -18.66 -10.27
N ASP A 244 4.99 -19.03 -9.49
CA ASP A 244 5.17 -20.39 -9.00
C ASP A 244 4.27 -20.73 -7.79
N CYS A 245 3.37 -19.83 -7.41
CA CYS A 245 2.49 -19.89 -6.24
C CYS A 245 3.23 -19.90 -4.89
N THR A 246 4.51 -19.49 -4.86
CA THR A 246 5.29 -19.46 -3.63
C THR A 246 5.38 -18.07 -3.05
N VAL A 247 5.41 -18.02 -1.72
CA VAL A 247 5.80 -16.86 -0.95
C VAL A 247 7.10 -17.21 -0.22
N LYS A 248 8.14 -16.44 -0.48
CA LYS A 248 9.46 -16.61 0.12
C LYS A 248 9.76 -15.45 1.06
N LEU A 249 10.32 -15.77 2.23
CA LEU A 249 10.81 -14.81 3.21
C LEU A 249 12.33 -14.82 3.18
N TRP A 250 12.93 -13.63 3.12
CA TRP A 250 14.37 -13.42 2.95
C TRP A 250 14.96 -12.63 4.11
N ASP A 251 16.25 -12.84 4.30
CA ASP A 251 17.13 -12.00 5.11
C ASP A 251 18.15 -11.42 4.13
N VAL A 252 18.04 -10.12 3.82
CA VAL A 252 18.85 -9.47 2.76
C VAL A 252 20.34 -9.44 3.13
N SER A 253 20.67 -9.56 4.42
CA SER A 253 22.06 -9.73 4.88
C SER A 253 22.64 -11.10 4.53
N ARG A 254 21.78 -12.07 4.15
CA ARG A 254 22.12 -13.46 3.80
C ARG A 254 21.35 -13.91 2.54
N PRO A 255 21.66 -13.34 1.37
CA PRO A 255 20.83 -13.47 0.15
C PRO A 255 20.82 -14.88 -0.47
N ARG A 256 21.72 -15.79 -0.05
CA ARG A 256 21.94 -17.09 -0.71
C ARG A 256 20.73 -18.02 -0.78
N ARG A 257 19.79 -17.91 0.16
CA ARG A 257 18.58 -18.74 0.19
C ARG A 257 17.49 -18.08 1.02
N PRO A 258 16.21 -18.34 0.70
CA PRO A 258 15.13 -17.86 1.54
C PRO A 258 15.23 -18.51 2.93
N THR A 259 14.84 -17.73 3.93
CA THR A 259 14.73 -18.20 5.31
C THR A 259 13.50 -19.08 5.48
N SER A 260 12.45 -18.83 4.69
CA SER A 260 11.23 -19.63 4.65
C SER A 260 10.61 -19.60 3.27
N THR A 261 10.03 -20.72 2.83
CA THR A 261 9.27 -20.82 1.58
C THR A 261 7.95 -21.49 1.89
N VAL A 262 6.84 -20.89 1.46
CA VAL A 262 5.50 -21.46 1.56
C VAL A 262 4.93 -21.53 0.15
N ARG A 263 4.43 -22.71 -0.25
CA ARG A 263 3.69 -22.87 -1.49
C ARG A 263 2.20 -22.77 -1.18
N ILE A 264 1.55 -21.72 -1.67
CA ILE A 264 0.10 -21.57 -1.55
C ILE A 264 -0.53 -22.61 -2.48
N LYS A 265 -1.38 -23.46 -1.91
CA LYS A 265 -2.10 -24.44 -2.72
C LYS A 265 -3.29 -23.75 -3.38
N PRO A 266 -3.41 -23.82 -4.72
CA PRO A 266 -4.62 -23.42 -5.42
C PRO A 266 -5.83 -24.13 -4.83
N ASP A 267 -6.93 -23.42 -4.67
CA ASP A 267 -8.21 -24.08 -4.41
C ASP A 267 -8.80 -24.55 -5.74
N ALA A 268 -8.72 -25.87 -5.98
CA ALA A 268 -9.12 -26.47 -7.24
C ALA A 268 -10.62 -26.35 -7.52
N GLU A 269 -11.44 -26.14 -6.49
CA GLU A 269 -12.90 -26.10 -6.60
C GLU A 269 -13.44 -24.72 -7.02
N SER A 270 -12.69 -23.64 -6.78
CA SER A 270 -13.12 -22.25 -7.06
C SER A 270 -12.47 -21.63 -8.31
N SER A 271 -11.46 -22.28 -8.90
CA SER A 271 -10.70 -21.70 -10.01
C SER A 271 -11.42 -21.83 -11.36
N THR A 272 -11.75 -20.69 -11.98
CA THR A 272 -12.13 -20.61 -13.41
C THR A 272 -10.89 -20.63 -14.34
N GLN A 273 -9.71 -20.90 -13.78
CA GLN A 273 -8.43 -20.79 -14.48
C GLN A 273 -8.07 -22.16 -15.09
N VAL A 274 -8.35 -22.31 -16.39
CA VAL A 274 -8.30 -23.61 -17.08
C VAL A 274 -6.86 -24.04 -17.46
N CYS A 275 -5.88 -23.14 -17.47
CA CYS A 275 -4.62 -23.40 -18.18
C CYS A 275 -3.32 -22.93 -17.50
N ASN A 276 -3.37 -22.42 -16.25
CA ASN A 276 -2.20 -21.78 -15.64
C ASN A 276 -2.28 -21.85 -14.11
N PRO A 277 -1.24 -22.28 -13.36
CA PRO A 277 -1.27 -22.21 -11.90
C PRO A 277 -1.62 -20.78 -11.41
N PRO A 278 -2.41 -20.61 -10.34
CA PRO A 278 -2.83 -19.29 -9.88
C PRO A 278 -1.68 -18.53 -9.23
N TYR A 279 -1.29 -17.44 -9.86
CA TYR A 279 -0.17 -16.61 -9.45
C TYR A 279 -0.47 -15.81 -8.19
N VAL A 280 0.56 -15.45 -7.42
CA VAL A 280 0.40 -14.44 -6.38
C VAL A 280 0.65 -13.08 -7.02
N HIS A 281 -0.34 -12.18 -7.02
CA HIS A 281 -0.25 -10.89 -7.72
C HIS A 281 0.22 -9.74 -6.82
N SER A 282 -0.05 -9.84 -5.52
CA SER A 282 0.20 -8.74 -4.60
C SER A 282 0.45 -9.26 -3.19
N LEU A 283 1.37 -8.61 -2.49
CA LEU A 283 1.69 -8.85 -1.09
C LEU A 283 1.45 -7.60 -0.26
N SER A 284 0.87 -7.76 0.93
CA SER A 284 0.76 -6.68 1.91
C SER A 284 1.08 -7.17 3.31
N TRP A 285 2.03 -6.50 3.95
CA TRP A 285 2.34 -6.72 5.36
C TRP A 285 1.37 -5.97 6.25
N SER A 286 0.93 -6.60 7.33
CA SER A 286 0.20 -5.91 8.38
C SER A 286 1.08 -4.86 9.07
N PRO A 287 0.50 -3.81 9.69
CA PRO A 287 1.28 -2.75 10.31
C PRO A 287 2.24 -3.26 11.40
N SER A 288 1.87 -4.31 12.12
CA SER A 288 2.75 -4.97 13.10
C SER A 288 3.90 -5.77 12.48
N GLY A 289 3.79 -6.11 11.20
CA GLY A 289 4.69 -7.03 10.50
C GLY A 289 4.52 -8.49 10.93
N ARG A 290 3.43 -8.85 11.63
CA ARG A 290 3.17 -10.24 12.05
C ARG A 290 2.42 -11.04 11.00
N LEU A 291 1.57 -10.38 10.21
CA LEU A 291 0.82 -11.02 9.14
C LEU A 291 1.26 -10.51 7.76
N LEU A 292 1.16 -11.39 6.78
CA LEU A 292 1.37 -11.14 5.37
C LEU A 292 0.17 -11.69 4.59
N ALA A 293 -0.52 -10.83 3.85
CA ALA A 293 -1.58 -11.23 2.93
C ALA A 293 -0.99 -11.42 1.53
N GLY A 294 -1.35 -12.52 0.87
CA GLY A 294 -1.03 -12.78 -0.53
C GLY A 294 -2.30 -12.89 -1.37
N ALA A 295 -2.43 -12.03 -2.38
CA ALA A 295 -3.52 -12.04 -3.36
C ALA A 295 -3.29 -13.14 -4.40
N VAL A 296 -4.23 -14.06 -4.55
CA VAL A 296 -4.06 -15.25 -5.41
C VAL A 296 -4.95 -15.18 -6.64
N GLY A 297 -4.45 -15.70 -7.76
CA GLY A 297 -5.15 -15.74 -9.06
C GLY A 297 -6.44 -16.55 -9.08
N ASP A 298 -6.68 -17.41 -8.08
CA ASP A 298 -7.93 -18.16 -7.93
C ASP A 298 -9.04 -17.37 -7.21
N GLY A 299 -8.78 -16.11 -6.85
CA GLY A 299 -9.75 -15.23 -6.17
C GLY A 299 -9.75 -15.32 -4.65
N SER A 300 -8.83 -16.11 -4.09
CA SER A 300 -8.60 -16.15 -2.65
C SER A 300 -7.50 -15.20 -2.19
N ILE A 301 -7.39 -15.08 -0.87
CA ILE A 301 -6.28 -14.39 -0.21
C ILE A 301 -5.71 -15.31 0.86
N ALA A 302 -4.43 -15.64 0.74
CA ALA A 302 -3.71 -16.39 1.77
C ALA A 302 -3.24 -15.44 2.88
N ILE A 303 -3.51 -15.78 4.14
CA ILE A 303 -3.01 -15.05 5.30
C ILE A 303 -1.91 -15.87 5.96
N LEU A 304 -0.70 -15.32 5.96
CA LEU A 304 0.50 -15.96 6.51
C LEU A 304 0.95 -15.22 7.77
N GLY A 305 1.22 -15.95 8.85
CA GLY A 305 1.84 -15.45 10.06
C GLY A 305 3.36 -15.63 10.04
N VAL A 306 4.08 -14.78 10.75
CA VAL A 306 5.54 -14.91 10.94
C VAL A 306 5.85 -15.45 12.33
N GLU A 307 6.28 -16.70 12.39
CA GLU A 307 6.75 -17.36 13.61
C GLU A 307 8.27 -17.46 13.61
N GLY A 308 8.90 -16.53 14.32
CA GLY A 308 10.36 -16.38 14.33
C GLY A 308 10.90 -16.03 12.94
N ARG A 309 11.40 -17.05 12.24
CA ARG A 309 12.00 -16.94 10.89
C ARG A 309 11.20 -17.69 9.82
N ARG A 310 10.02 -18.21 10.17
CA ARG A 310 9.18 -19.05 9.30
C ARG A 310 7.85 -18.37 9.00
N LEU A 311 7.36 -18.59 7.79
CA LEU A 311 5.99 -18.28 7.40
C LEU A 311 5.10 -19.49 7.71
N VAL A 312 3.93 -19.23 8.30
CA VAL A 312 2.92 -20.23 8.65
C VAL A 312 1.58 -19.77 8.10
N GLU A 313 0.84 -20.65 7.44
CA GLU A 313 -0.48 -20.30 6.92
C GLU A 313 -1.50 -20.28 8.08
N MET A 314 -2.07 -19.10 8.33
CA MET A 314 -3.07 -18.86 9.38
C MET A 314 -4.49 -19.15 8.89
N GLY A 315 -4.70 -19.01 7.58
CA GLY A 315 -5.95 -19.32 6.92
C GLY A 315 -6.09 -18.61 5.59
N ARG A 316 -7.28 -18.74 4.99
CA ARG A 316 -7.58 -18.27 3.64
C ARG A 316 -8.91 -17.54 3.60
N LEU A 317 -8.95 -16.39 2.93
CA LEU A 317 -10.18 -15.68 2.60
C LEU A 317 -10.64 -16.16 1.23
N THR A 318 -11.88 -16.62 1.13
CA THR A 318 -12.44 -17.25 -0.08
C THR A 318 -13.82 -16.67 -0.39
N CYS A 319 -14.40 -17.07 -1.54
CA CYS A 319 -15.75 -16.68 -1.92
C CYS A 319 -16.81 -17.10 -0.88
N ASP A 320 -16.59 -18.17 -0.12
CA ASP A 320 -17.51 -18.64 0.93
C ASP A 320 -17.64 -17.65 2.09
N HIS A 321 -16.61 -16.83 2.29
CA HIS A 321 -16.59 -15.75 3.27
C HIS A 321 -17.16 -14.43 2.71
N GLY A 322 -17.71 -14.45 1.49
CA GLY A 322 -18.13 -13.26 0.73
C GLY A 322 -17.02 -12.64 -0.12
N GLY A 323 -15.92 -13.36 -0.34
CA GLY A 323 -14.76 -12.87 -1.08
C GLY A 323 -14.92 -12.78 -2.59
N HIS A 324 -13.78 -12.65 -3.28
CA HIS A 324 -13.76 -12.44 -4.72
C HIS A 324 -14.17 -13.70 -5.49
N ARG A 325 -14.75 -13.49 -6.68
CA ARG A 325 -15.14 -14.56 -7.62
C ARG A 325 -14.19 -14.68 -8.82
N SER A 326 -13.16 -13.86 -8.83
CA SER A 326 -12.09 -13.83 -9.84
C SER A 326 -10.78 -13.46 -9.16
N ALA A 327 -9.66 -13.57 -9.87
CA ALA A 327 -8.32 -13.28 -9.38
C ALA A 327 -8.26 -12.01 -8.53
N VAL A 328 -7.62 -12.09 -7.37
CA VAL A 328 -7.39 -10.92 -6.52
C VAL A 328 -6.20 -10.16 -7.10
N ALA A 329 -6.42 -8.92 -7.55
CA ALA A 329 -5.41 -8.10 -8.18
C ALA A 329 -4.50 -7.44 -7.14
N ALA A 330 -5.08 -6.93 -6.04
CA ALA A 330 -4.32 -6.22 -5.03
C ALA A 330 -4.88 -6.40 -3.63
N VAL A 331 -3.99 -6.38 -2.63
CA VAL A 331 -4.32 -6.42 -1.19
C VAL A 331 -3.58 -5.31 -0.46
N CYS A 332 -4.21 -4.78 0.60
CA CYS A 332 -3.63 -3.71 1.41
C CYS A 332 -4.12 -3.83 2.85
N PHE A 333 -3.19 -3.99 3.79
CA PHE A 333 -3.48 -3.70 5.21
C PHE A 333 -3.50 -2.18 5.40
N PRO A 334 -4.65 -1.57 5.78
CA PRO A 334 -4.74 -0.14 5.89
C PRO A 334 -4.08 0.38 7.16
N GLY A 335 -3.26 1.42 7.03
CA GLY A 335 -2.63 2.13 8.14
C GLY A 335 -3.52 3.23 8.75
N PHE A 336 -4.80 2.94 8.95
CA PHE A 336 -5.79 3.94 9.37
C PHE A 336 -5.61 4.41 10.82
N GLY A 337 -4.62 3.95 11.59
CA GLY A 337 -4.31 4.59 12.88
C GLY A 337 -5.45 4.52 13.91
N LEU A 338 -6.39 3.59 13.73
CA LEU A 338 -7.70 3.55 14.41
C LEU A 338 -7.56 3.29 15.92
N SER A 339 -6.38 2.83 16.35
CA SER A 339 -6.00 2.64 17.74
C SER A 339 -5.71 3.94 18.53
N ARG A 340 -5.55 5.09 17.86
CA ARG A 340 -5.11 6.34 18.49
C ARG A 340 -6.20 7.07 19.31
N GLY A 341 -7.48 6.85 19.02
CA GLY A 341 -8.61 7.51 19.69
C GLY A 341 -9.20 6.76 20.90
N HIS A 342 -9.01 5.45 21.00
CA HIS A 342 -9.58 4.63 22.08
C HIS A 342 -8.60 4.50 23.26
N LYS A 343 -9.10 4.40 24.50
CA LYS A 343 -8.29 4.06 25.70
C LYS A 343 -7.77 2.63 25.60
N VAL A 344 -6.83 2.40 24.70
CA VAL A 344 -6.14 1.13 24.53
C VAL A 344 -4.83 1.22 25.30
N SER A 345 -4.51 0.17 26.05
CA SER A 345 -3.25 0.06 26.80
C SER A 345 -2.06 0.52 25.97
N SER A 346 -1.20 1.34 26.57
CA SER A 346 -0.01 1.92 25.93
C SER A 346 0.95 0.87 25.36
N LYS A 347 0.88 -0.39 25.84
CA LYS A 347 1.64 -1.53 25.29
C LYS A 347 1.13 -1.96 23.91
N ILE A 348 -0.19 -2.05 23.72
CA ILE A 348 -0.82 -2.46 22.44
C ILE A 348 -0.69 -1.36 21.37
N ARG A 349 -0.69 -0.09 21.79
CA ARG A 349 -0.48 1.06 20.88
C ARG A 349 0.90 1.05 20.20
N LYS A 350 1.94 0.57 20.90
CA LYS A 350 3.32 0.52 20.36
C LYS A 350 3.54 -0.61 19.35
N SER A 351 2.71 -1.64 19.35
CA SER A 351 2.94 -2.83 18.53
C SER A 351 2.18 -2.78 17.19
N GLY A 352 1.24 -1.84 17.01
CA GLY A 352 0.34 -1.72 15.84
C GLY A 352 -0.50 -2.96 15.56
N GLU A 353 -0.50 -3.88 16.52
CA GLU A 353 -1.25 -5.13 16.55
C GLU A 353 -2.75 -4.88 16.55
N ALA A 354 -3.16 -3.70 17.04
CA ALA A 354 -4.54 -3.22 17.01
C ALA A 354 -5.16 -3.20 15.59
N GLU A 355 -4.34 -3.00 14.56
CA GLU A 355 -4.77 -2.77 13.17
C GLU A 355 -4.61 -4.00 12.26
N ASP A 356 -4.03 -5.08 12.77
CA ASP A 356 -3.79 -6.32 12.00
C ASP A 356 -5.09 -7.04 11.57
N ARG A 357 -6.26 -6.57 12.04
CA ARG A 357 -7.55 -7.21 11.79
C ARG A 357 -8.28 -6.70 10.55
N LEU A 358 -7.89 -5.54 10.03
CA LEU A 358 -8.47 -4.99 8.81
C LEU A 358 -7.62 -5.33 7.60
N LEU A 359 -8.27 -5.79 6.54
CA LEU A 359 -7.63 -5.99 5.24
C LEU A 359 -8.55 -5.44 4.14
N ILE A 360 -7.97 -4.77 3.15
CA ILE A 360 -8.67 -4.35 1.93
C ILE A 360 -8.16 -5.20 0.79
N SER A 361 -9.07 -5.67 -0.06
CA SER A 361 -8.71 -6.39 -1.29
C SER A 361 -9.50 -5.90 -2.48
N ALA A 362 -8.89 -6.03 -3.65
CA ALA A 362 -9.43 -5.58 -4.93
C ALA A 362 -9.32 -6.74 -5.93
N GLY A 363 -10.44 -7.12 -6.55
CA GLY A 363 -10.52 -8.29 -7.43
C GLY A 363 -10.83 -7.93 -8.87
N ASN A 364 -10.44 -8.81 -9.78
CA ASN A 364 -10.76 -8.74 -11.21
C ASN A 364 -12.26 -8.95 -11.51
N ASP A 365 -13.06 -9.25 -10.48
CA ASP A 365 -14.52 -9.18 -10.49
C ASP A 365 -15.06 -7.74 -10.38
N GLY A 366 -14.18 -6.74 -10.25
CA GLY A 366 -14.54 -5.33 -10.13
C GLY A 366 -15.09 -4.96 -8.75
N VAL A 367 -14.87 -5.80 -7.75
CA VAL A 367 -15.32 -5.59 -6.36
C VAL A 367 -14.12 -5.20 -5.49
N LEU A 368 -14.37 -4.30 -4.54
CA LEU A 368 -13.44 -4.01 -3.43
C LEU A 368 -14.07 -4.53 -2.14
N ASN A 369 -13.32 -5.33 -1.37
CA ASN A 369 -13.77 -5.93 -0.12
C ASN A 369 -13.02 -5.34 1.07
N TRP A 370 -13.76 -4.97 2.12
CA TRP A 370 -13.21 -4.67 3.44
C TRP A 370 -13.44 -5.86 4.34
N TRP A 371 -12.35 -6.42 4.84
CA TRP A 371 -12.34 -7.62 5.65
C TRP A 371 -12.11 -7.31 7.10
N ASP A 372 -12.84 -8.03 7.94
CA ASP A 372 -12.47 -8.32 9.31
C ASP A 372 -11.89 -9.74 9.31
N LEU A 373 -10.59 -9.88 9.59
CA LEU A 373 -9.91 -11.19 9.62
C LEU A 373 -10.37 -12.08 10.80
N GLY A 374 -11.04 -11.50 11.80
CA GLY A 374 -11.51 -12.22 12.98
C GLY A 374 -10.38 -12.65 13.93
N ALA A 375 -10.76 -13.08 15.13
CA ALA A 375 -9.83 -13.56 16.15
C ALA A 375 -9.16 -14.89 15.74
N ASN A 376 -9.79 -15.66 14.84
CA ASN A 376 -9.27 -16.96 14.40
C ASN A 376 -7.94 -16.83 13.63
N MET A 377 -7.80 -15.77 12.83
CA MET A 377 -6.60 -15.56 12.01
C MET A 377 -5.54 -14.70 12.71
N VAL A 378 -5.96 -13.71 13.51
CA VAL A 378 -5.05 -12.71 14.08
C VAL A 378 -4.72 -12.97 15.55
N GLY A 379 -5.47 -13.84 16.22
CA GLY A 379 -5.35 -14.08 17.66
C GLY A 379 -5.89 -12.93 18.51
N GLY A 380 -5.52 -12.92 19.80
CA GLY A 380 -5.92 -11.88 20.74
C GLY A 380 -5.10 -10.60 20.64
N GLY A 381 -5.73 -9.45 20.92
CA GLY A 381 -5.08 -8.13 20.95
C GLY A 381 -5.61 -7.11 19.94
N PRO A 382 -5.78 -7.44 18.65
CA PRO A 382 -6.35 -6.54 17.65
C PRO A 382 -7.77 -6.09 17.99
N LEU A 383 -8.09 -4.82 17.75
CA LEU A 383 -9.41 -4.25 18.05
C LEU A 383 -10.44 -4.72 17.03
N ASP A 384 -11.67 -5.00 17.47
CA ASP A 384 -12.77 -5.31 16.57
C ASP A 384 -13.09 -4.10 15.68
N PRO A 385 -13.07 -4.24 14.35
CA PRO A 385 -13.36 -3.13 13.44
C PRO A 385 -14.70 -2.45 13.66
N LEU A 386 -15.72 -3.17 14.13
CA LEU A 386 -17.03 -2.60 14.39
C LEU A 386 -17.04 -1.63 15.58
N GLN A 387 -16.02 -1.63 16.42
CA GLN A 387 -15.91 -0.68 17.53
C GLN A 387 -15.53 0.73 17.09
N TYR A 388 -14.99 0.88 15.87
CA TYR A 388 -14.46 2.17 15.39
C TYR A 388 -14.78 2.47 13.93
N LEU A 389 -15.29 1.51 13.15
CA LEU A 389 -15.97 1.78 11.89
C LEU A 389 -17.43 2.16 12.19
N PRO A 390 -18.03 3.11 11.44
CA PRO A 390 -19.43 3.44 11.61
C PRO A 390 -20.28 2.18 11.44
N SER A 391 -21.17 1.90 12.39
CA SER A 391 -22.11 0.80 12.26
C SER A 391 -23.10 1.10 11.13
N GLN A 392 -23.31 0.12 10.23
CA GLN A 392 -24.53 0.07 9.45
C GLN A 392 -25.66 -0.42 10.36
N GLU A 393 -26.15 0.43 11.26
CA GLU A 393 -27.31 0.04 12.06
C GLU A 393 -28.61 0.24 11.27
N LYS A 394 -29.31 -0.88 11.11
CA LYS A 394 -30.71 -0.96 10.73
C LYS A 394 -31.52 -0.07 11.68
N GLY A 395 -32.42 0.72 11.12
CA GLY A 395 -33.27 1.62 11.90
C GLY A 395 -34.07 0.89 12.99
N GLY A 396 -34.20 1.55 14.14
CA GLY A 396 -35.11 1.13 15.20
C GLY A 396 -34.59 1.40 16.61
N GLU A 397 -34.91 2.61 17.10
CA GLU A 397 -35.32 2.93 18.48
C GLU A 397 -34.31 3.15 19.64
N ASP A 398 -34.63 4.24 20.36
CA ASP A 398 -34.26 4.71 21.70
C ASP A 398 -32.85 5.25 22.00
N GLU A 399 -32.68 6.53 21.66
CA GLU A 399 -31.74 7.45 22.31
C GLU A 399 -32.20 7.78 23.74
N THR A 400 -31.67 7.09 24.74
CA THR A 400 -31.34 7.70 26.04
C THR A 400 -30.25 6.90 26.76
N LYS A 401 -28.98 7.18 26.44
CA LYS A 401 -27.84 7.08 27.37
C LYS A 401 -26.57 7.66 26.73
N PRO A 402 -25.77 8.47 27.44
CA PRO A 402 -24.49 8.91 26.92
C PRO A 402 -23.56 7.70 26.78
N ARG A 403 -23.09 7.40 25.56
CA ARG A 403 -22.05 6.40 25.29
C ARG A 403 -20.68 6.95 25.71
N GLU A 404 -20.47 7.10 27.02
CA GLU A 404 -19.14 7.10 27.63
C GLU A 404 -18.97 5.77 28.37
N GLN A 405 -18.70 4.69 27.63
CA GLN A 405 -18.26 3.44 28.25
C GLN A 405 -16.73 3.44 28.32
N LEU A 406 -16.24 3.55 29.55
CA LEU A 406 -14.88 3.22 29.94
C LEU A 406 -14.56 1.80 29.45
N ILE A 407 -13.65 1.65 28.48
CA ILE A 407 -13.03 0.36 28.20
C ILE A 407 -11.86 0.21 29.18
N ASP A 408 -12.19 -0.05 30.45
CA ASP A 408 -11.25 -0.67 31.40
C ASP A 408 -11.40 -2.18 31.26
N ASN A 409 -11.08 -2.71 30.08
CA ASN A 409 -10.83 -4.14 29.95
C ASN A 409 -9.34 -4.36 30.16
N ASP A 410 -9.00 -4.55 31.43
CA ASP A 410 -7.84 -5.36 31.80
C ASP A 410 -8.11 -6.75 31.20
N PHE A 411 -7.66 -6.99 29.96
CA PHE A 411 -7.78 -8.28 29.29
C PHE A 411 -6.85 -9.29 29.97
N GLY A 412 -7.16 -9.62 31.22
CA GLY A 412 -6.75 -10.87 31.81
C GLY A 412 -7.48 -11.98 31.08
N ASN A 413 -6.75 -12.75 30.28
CA ASN A 413 -6.87 -14.18 29.98
C ASN A 413 -8.24 -14.89 29.96
N GLU A 414 -9.37 -14.21 29.83
CA GLU A 414 -10.67 -14.83 29.54
C GLU A 414 -10.78 -14.97 28.02
N GLY A 415 -10.89 -16.22 27.57
CA GLY A 415 -10.77 -16.63 26.17
C GLY A 415 -11.65 -15.80 25.25
N LEU A 416 -11.01 -15.14 24.28
CA LEU A 416 -11.70 -14.47 23.17
C LEU A 416 -12.62 -15.48 22.49
N ILE A 417 -13.88 -15.09 22.28
CA ILE A 417 -14.81 -15.87 21.47
C ILE A 417 -14.21 -15.97 20.06
N PRO A 418 -13.93 -17.18 19.54
CA PRO A 418 -13.44 -17.37 18.18
C PRO A 418 -14.38 -16.68 17.19
N SER A 419 -13.86 -15.78 16.38
CA SER A 419 -14.62 -15.12 15.31
C SER A 419 -13.98 -15.45 13.96
N PRO A 420 -14.74 -16.03 13.02
CA PRO A 420 -14.25 -16.30 11.69
C PRO A 420 -14.04 -15.00 10.90
N PRO A 421 -13.22 -15.01 9.84
CA PRO A 421 -13.11 -13.87 8.95
C PRO A 421 -14.45 -13.60 8.24
N ARG A 422 -14.70 -12.33 7.94
CA ARG A 422 -15.91 -11.90 7.21
C ARG A 422 -15.65 -10.62 6.43
N VAL A 423 -16.44 -10.42 5.38
CA VAL A 423 -16.54 -9.12 4.70
C VAL A 423 -17.43 -8.18 5.53
N LEU A 424 -16.90 -7.01 5.86
CA LEU A 424 -17.62 -5.93 6.55
C LEU A 424 -18.53 -5.18 5.59
N PHE A 425 -18.00 -4.80 4.42
CA PHE A 425 -18.76 -4.21 3.32
C PHE A 425 -18.00 -4.34 2.00
N GLN A 426 -18.74 -4.16 0.91
CA GLN A 426 -18.24 -4.24 -0.46
C GLN A 426 -18.51 -2.94 -1.21
N ILE A 427 -17.62 -2.60 -2.13
CA ILE A 427 -17.83 -1.52 -3.10
C ILE A 427 -17.81 -2.14 -4.50
N GLN A 428 -18.88 -1.91 -5.25
CA GLN A 428 -18.95 -2.22 -6.68
C GLN A 428 -18.15 -1.14 -7.43
N HIS A 429 -16.87 -1.42 -7.68
CA HIS A 429 -15.97 -0.50 -8.37
C HIS A 429 -16.17 -0.55 -9.89
N GLY A 430 -16.42 -1.75 -10.43
CA GLY A 430 -16.89 -2.00 -11.79
C GLY A 430 -15.79 -2.19 -12.84
N GLN A 431 -14.67 -1.47 -12.72
CA GLN A 431 -13.48 -1.72 -13.54
C GLN A 431 -12.54 -2.71 -12.85
N LYS A 432 -11.62 -3.32 -13.61
CA LYS A 432 -10.62 -4.23 -13.04
C LYS A 432 -9.52 -3.40 -12.35
N PRO A 433 -9.34 -3.53 -11.03
CA PRO A 433 -8.28 -2.82 -10.31
C PRO A 433 -6.90 -3.35 -10.72
N ASN A 434 -5.95 -2.45 -10.93
CA ASN A 434 -4.54 -2.76 -11.15
C ASN A 434 -3.74 -2.63 -9.85
N TRP A 435 -4.01 -1.58 -9.07
CA TRP A 435 -3.25 -1.27 -7.86
C TRP A 435 -4.13 -0.58 -6.82
N ILE A 436 -3.86 -0.82 -5.54
CA ILE A 436 -4.47 -0.08 -4.43
C ILE A 436 -3.42 0.41 -3.44
N THR A 437 -3.63 1.59 -2.89
CA THR A 437 -2.87 2.13 -1.74
C THR A 437 -3.80 2.98 -0.88
N CYS A 438 -3.39 3.34 0.34
CA CYS A 438 -4.22 4.10 1.25
C CYS A 438 -3.48 5.23 1.96
N SER A 439 -4.23 6.26 2.35
CA SER A 439 -3.76 7.27 3.29
C SER A 439 -3.97 6.80 4.74
N LYS A 440 -3.19 7.38 5.65
CA LYS A 440 -3.29 7.14 7.10
C LYS A 440 -4.33 8.08 7.72
N ALA A 441 -4.81 7.77 8.94
CA ALA A 441 -5.72 8.69 9.64
C ALA A 441 -5.08 10.04 10.01
N ALA A 442 -3.77 10.05 10.24
CA ALA A 442 -3.06 11.28 10.59
C ALA A 442 -2.87 12.22 9.40
N ASP A 443 -3.24 11.79 8.19
CA ASP A 443 -3.00 12.55 6.97
C ASP A 443 -4.01 13.69 6.84
N GLY A 444 -3.52 14.93 6.85
CA GLY A 444 -4.39 16.13 6.83
C GLY A 444 -5.19 16.32 5.54
N ALA A 445 -4.87 15.60 4.46
CA ALA A 445 -5.63 15.65 3.21
C ALA A 445 -6.11 14.27 2.83
N LEU A 446 -7.44 14.09 2.80
CA LEU A 446 -8.10 12.82 2.54
C LEU A 446 -7.61 11.70 3.49
N PRO A 447 -7.76 11.84 4.82
CA PRO A 447 -7.47 10.76 5.74
C PRO A 447 -8.36 9.54 5.44
N ASN A 448 -7.90 8.35 5.83
CA ASN A 448 -8.67 7.10 5.72
C ASN A 448 -9.25 6.85 4.33
N SER A 449 -8.48 7.18 3.30
CA SER A 449 -8.90 7.10 1.91
C SER A 449 -8.17 5.97 1.20
N LEU A 450 -8.93 5.19 0.44
CA LEU A 450 -8.41 4.20 -0.48
C LEU A 450 -8.27 4.83 -1.86
N PHE A 451 -7.09 4.69 -2.46
CA PHE A 451 -6.79 5.06 -3.84
C PHE A 451 -6.74 3.80 -4.68
N VAL A 452 -7.45 3.79 -5.80
CA VAL A 452 -7.57 2.64 -6.69
C VAL A 452 -7.19 3.08 -8.10
N ALA A 453 -6.15 2.44 -8.64
CA ALA A 453 -5.84 2.44 -10.06
C ALA A 453 -6.53 1.24 -10.70
N ASP A 454 -7.13 1.46 -11.85
CA ASP A 454 -7.88 0.46 -12.61
C ASP A 454 -7.48 0.56 -14.10
N THR A 455 -8.11 -0.23 -14.96
CA THR A 455 -7.87 -0.21 -16.42
C THR A 455 -8.27 1.11 -17.12
N SER A 456 -8.66 2.13 -16.37
CA SER A 456 -8.93 3.48 -16.87
C SER A 456 -7.78 4.46 -16.58
N PRO A 457 -7.73 5.61 -17.27
CA PRO A 457 -6.71 6.63 -17.01
C PRO A 457 -6.95 7.45 -15.71
N ASN A 458 -7.93 7.06 -14.90
CA ASN A 458 -8.31 7.81 -13.71
C ASN A 458 -7.97 7.04 -12.45
N ILE A 459 -7.69 7.78 -11.37
CA ILE A 459 -7.51 7.19 -10.04
C ILE A 459 -8.79 7.41 -9.25
N SER A 460 -9.44 6.34 -8.83
CA SER A 460 -10.62 6.41 -7.97
C SER A 460 -10.22 6.61 -6.51
N ILE A 461 -10.93 7.49 -5.81
CA ILE A 461 -10.71 7.76 -4.38
C ILE A 461 -11.98 7.39 -3.63
N TYR A 462 -11.84 6.54 -2.61
CA TYR A 462 -12.89 6.17 -1.68
C TYR A 462 -12.48 6.62 -0.29
N THR A 463 -13.08 7.70 0.20
CA THR A 463 -12.84 8.17 1.56
C THR A 463 -13.81 7.49 2.50
N LEU A 464 -13.28 6.74 3.47
CA LEU A 464 -14.11 6.17 4.52
C LEU A 464 -14.58 7.31 5.41
N PRO A 465 -15.89 7.40 5.66
CA PRO A 465 -16.37 8.27 6.70
C PRO A 465 -15.94 7.67 8.03
N ILE A 466 -14.93 8.22 8.65
CA ILE A 466 -14.55 7.84 10.01
C ILE A 466 -14.55 9.13 10.83
N LEU A 467 -15.51 9.17 11.76
CA LEU A 467 -15.75 10.04 12.91
C LEU A 467 -15.39 11.53 12.77
#